data_AF-A0A1F2QVS9-F1
#
_entry.id   AF-A0A1F2QVS9-F1
#
_cell.length_a   1.000
_cell.length_b   1.000
_cell.length_c   1.000
_cell.angle_alpha   90.00
_cell.angle_beta   90.00
_cell.angle_gamma   90.00
#
_symmetry.space_group_name_H-M   'P 1'
#
loop_
_entity.id
_entity.type
_entity.pdbx_description
1 polymer ?
#
loop_
_entity_poly.entity_id
_entity_poly.type
_entity_poly.pdbx_seq_one_letter_code
_entity_poly.pdbx_strand_id
1 'polypeptide(L)'
;MQQLERRGASQAEIDRARGVLNTRALTIGFARRFATYKRATLLLRDLERIKKILLNAQRPVQFVFAGKAHPRDTQGKEMLKAIVALTQQEEMRRHAVFIEDYDLVVARYLVQGVDVWLNNPRRLMEASGTSGMKVLPNGGLNLSILDGWWVEGYHSDVGWAIGKGEDYADHNYQDYVESNALYDLLENDVVPLFYQREAGDLPRGWIARMKKSLRLLCPTFSTNRMLWEYSERYYLPAAKYYAQMTADKMERAKQLAQWKQFMRQHWGEVRIEKVEAARDSTRRVGEGHELTAHVRLGSIQPKDVSVEIYYGPLNAERQIVQPATAAMTLAGPAGAGVHRYTGVIPCERSGMHGFTVRVLPSHPDINHSMSTGLIIWR
;
A
#
# COMPACT_ATOMS: atom_id res chain seq x y z
N MET A 1 31.54 -6.83 15.94
CA MET A 1 32.80 -6.52 16.66
C MET A 1 32.73 -5.19 17.36
N GLN A 2 32.71 -4.04 16.66
CA GLN A 2 32.63 -2.70 17.30
C GLN A 2 31.52 -2.57 18.36
N GLN A 3 30.35 -3.17 18.12
CA GLN A 3 29.24 -3.23 19.08
C GLN A 3 29.62 -3.96 20.40
N LEU A 4 30.34 -5.08 20.30
CA LEU A 4 30.79 -5.86 21.46
C LEU A 4 31.89 -5.13 22.22
N GLU A 5 32.83 -4.49 21.51
CA GLU A 5 33.87 -3.64 22.09
C GLU A 5 33.25 -2.49 22.90
N ARG A 6 32.25 -1.78 22.35
CA ARG A 6 31.53 -0.71 23.06
C ARG A 6 30.81 -1.20 24.32
N ARG A 7 30.42 -2.47 24.37
CA ARG A 7 29.75 -3.09 25.53
C ARG A 7 30.74 -3.67 26.55
N GLY A 8 32.04 -3.57 26.31
CA GLY A 8 33.06 -4.14 27.18
C GLY A 8 33.07 -5.67 27.17
N ALA A 9 32.68 -6.30 26.06
CA ALA A 9 32.73 -7.75 25.91
C ALA A 9 34.18 -8.26 25.97
N SER A 10 34.37 -9.51 26.41
CA SER A 10 35.67 -10.16 26.47
C SER A 10 36.30 -10.33 25.08
N GLN A 11 37.63 -10.42 25.01
CA GLN A 11 38.34 -10.66 23.75
C GLN A 11 37.85 -11.95 23.06
N ALA A 12 37.55 -13.00 23.85
CA ALA A 12 36.98 -14.24 23.34
C ALA A 12 35.59 -14.06 22.71
N GLU A 13 34.75 -13.15 23.19
CA GLU A 13 33.46 -12.82 22.56
C GLU A 13 33.66 -12.01 21.27
N ILE A 14 34.62 -11.09 21.25
CA ILE A 14 34.96 -10.29 20.07
C ILE A 14 35.53 -11.19 18.95
N ASP A 15 36.43 -12.11 19.29
CA ASP A 15 37.03 -13.05 18.34
C ASP A 15 36.00 -14.05 17.82
N ARG A 16 35.07 -14.53 18.67
CA ARG A 16 33.94 -15.36 18.23
C ARG A 16 33.01 -14.64 17.26
N ALA A 17 32.93 -13.31 17.33
CA ALA A 17 32.17 -12.52 16.37
C ALA A 17 32.88 -12.38 15.00
N ARG A 18 34.20 -12.61 14.91
CA ARG A 18 34.94 -12.70 13.63
C ARG A 18 34.60 -14.03 12.96
N GLY A 19 33.59 -14.01 12.08
CA GLY A 19 33.15 -15.21 11.35
C GLY A 19 31.90 -15.87 11.90
N VAL A 20 31.07 -15.11 12.61
CA VAL A 20 29.76 -15.59 13.09
C VAL A 20 28.79 -15.92 11.95
N LEU A 21 28.85 -15.15 10.85
CA LEU A 21 28.01 -15.35 9.66
C LEU A 21 28.70 -16.27 8.64
N ASN A 22 27.92 -17.12 7.99
CA ASN A 22 28.36 -18.01 6.93
C ASN A 22 27.95 -17.46 5.56
N THR A 23 28.92 -17.27 4.65
CA THR A 23 28.69 -16.74 3.30
C THR A 23 27.94 -17.70 2.37
N ARG A 24 27.83 -18.99 2.75
CA ARG A 24 27.05 -20.00 2.01
C ARG A 24 25.67 -20.26 2.62
N ALA A 25 25.35 -19.61 3.75
CA ALA A 25 24.04 -19.69 4.39
C ALA A 25 23.06 -18.72 3.74
N LEU A 26 21.79 -19.13 3.61
CA LEU A 26 20.71 -18.23 3.23
C LEU A 26 20.58 -17.15 4.31
N THR A 27 20.74 -15.88 3.93
CA THR A 27 20.70 -14.75 4.85
C THR A 27 19.38 -14.00 4.74
N ILE A 28 18.58 -14.05 5.80
CA ILE A 28 17.30 -13.34 5.90
C ILE A 28 17.47 -12.09 6.75
N GLY A 29 17.22 -10.93 6.14
CA GLY A 29 17.26 -9.63 6.80
C GLY A 29 15.91 -9.24 7.40
N PHE A 30 15.93 -8.76 8.63
CA PHE A 30 14.80 -8.08 9.25
C PHE A 30 15.30 -6.77 9.87
N ALA A 31 15.13 -5.65 9.18
CA ALA A 31 15.58 -4.35 9.69
C ALA A 31 14.50 -3.28 9.66
N ARG A 32 14.10 -2.79 10.85
CA ARG A 32 13.01 -1.82 11.01
C ARG A 32 12.91 -1.35 12.45
N ARG A 33 12.19 -0.23 12.66
CA ARG A 33 11.73 0.16 14.00
C ARG A 33 10.91 -0.98 14.61
N PHE A 34 11.24 -1.37 15.85
CA PHE A 34 10.46 -2.35 16.61
C PHE A 34 9.19 -1.65 17.13
N ALA A 35 8.06 -2.01 16.54
CA ALA A 35 6.72 -1.55 16.88
C ALA A 35 5.76 -2.73 16.74
N THR A 36 4.72 -2.77 17.56
CA THR A 36 3.82 -3.94 17.73
C THR A 36 3.23 -4.43 16.42
N TYR A 37 2.75 -3.52 15.57
CA TYR A 37 2.20 -3.88 14.27
C TYR A 37 3.23 -4.49 13.31
N LYS A 38 4.55 -4.31 13.52
CA LYS A 38 5.59 -4.91 12.66
C LYS A 38 5.93 -6.35 13.01
N ARG A 39 5.41 -6.85 14.14
CA ARG A 39 5.40 -8.26 14.57
C ARG A 39 6.76 -8.97 14.46
N ALA A 40 7.82 -8.35 14.97
CA ALA A 40 9.15 -8.96 14.97
C ALA A 40 9.19 -10.35 15.63
N THR A 41 8.34 -10.59 16.63
CA THR A 41 8.24 -11.86 17.35
C THR A 41 7.36 -12.91 16.69
N LEU A 42 6.75 -12.64 15.52
CA LEU A 42 5.92 -13.63 14.82
C LEU A 42 6.69 -14.93 14.51
N LEU A 43 7.97 -14.80 14.18
CA LEU A 43 8.89 -15.93 13.92
C LEU A 43 9.27 -16.72 15.18
N LEU A 44 9.00 -16.17 16.38
CA LEU A 44 9.29 -16.82 17.67
C LEU A 44 8.09 -17.62 18.19
N ARG A 45 6.96 -17.60 17.48
CA ARG A 45 5.71 -18.22 17.96
C ARG A 45 5.81 -19.74 18.05
N ASP A 46 6.60 -20.36 17.18
CA ASP A 46 6.97 -21.77 17.24
C ASP A 46 8.49 -21.87 17.21
N LEU A 47 9.07 -21.79 18.41
CA LEU A 47 10.52 -21.74 18.59
C LEU A 47 11.20 -23.03 18.09
N GLU A 48 10.56 -24.18 18.25
CA GLU A 48 11.12 -25.47 17.83
C GLU A 48 11.16 -25.58 16.30
N ARG A 49 10.09 -25.15 15.62
CA ARG A 49 10.03 -25.16 14.16
C ARG A 49 11.05 -24.20 13.55
N ILE A 50 11.16 -22.97 14.06
CA ILE A 50 12.17 -22.03 13.55
C ILE A 50 13.59 -22.53 13.82
N LYS A 51 13.88 -23.11 15.00
CA LYS A 51 15.18 -23.73 15.28
C LYS A 51 15.51 -24.84 14.29
N LYS A 52 14.56 -25.71 13.96
CA LYS A 52 14.75 -26.78 12.97
C LYS A 52 15.13 -26.23 11.58
N ILE A 53 14.54 -25.11 11.17
CA ILE A 53 14.87 -24.43 9.91
C ILE A 53 16.30 -23.87 9.98
N LEU A 54 16.62 -23.15 11.06
CA LEU A 54 17.89 -22.44 11.20
C LEU A 54 19.09 -23.38 11.36
N LEU A 55 18.93 -24.43 12.18
CA LEU A 55 19.98 -25.39 12.53
C LEU A 55 20.17 -26.52 11.50
N ASN A 56 19.53 -26.42 10.33
CA ASN A 56 19.67 -27.44 9.28
C ASN A 56 21.10 -27.44 8.69
N ALA A 57 21.86 -28.50 8.94
CA ALA A 57 23.26 -28.59 8.51
C ALA A 57 23.44 -28.64 6.98
N GLN A 58 22.46 -29.17 6.24
CA GLN A 58 22.52 -29.28 4.78
C GLN A 58 22.05 -28.00 4.09
N ARG A 59 21.16 -27.25 4.73
CA ARG A 59 20.54 -26.02 4.21
C ARG A 59 20.58 -24.93 5.28
N PRO A 60 21.77 -24.42 5.65
CA PRO A 60 21.92 -23.50 6.77
C PRO A 60 21.23 -22.16 6.50
N VAL A 61 20.40 -21.71 7.44
CA VAL A 61 19.73 -20.41 7.36
C VAL A 61 20.23 -19.53 8.49
N GLN A 62 20.41 -18.24 8.21
CA GLN A 62 20.77 -17.24 9.20
C GLN A 62 19.88 -15.99 9.10
N PHE A 63 19.55 -15.42 10.25
CA PHE A 63 18.83 -14.16 10.37
C PHE A 63 19.75 -13.04 10.82
N VAL A 64 19.58 -11.88 10.19
CA VAL A 64 20.19 -10.63 10.65
C VAL A 64 19.08 -9.65 11.01
N PHE A 65 18.91 -9.43 12.30
CA PHE A 65 17.98 -8.47 12.86
C PHE A 65 18.68 -7.13 13.07
N ALA A 66 17.99 -6.03 12.77
CA ALA A 66 18.47 -4.70 13.11
C ALA A 66 17.32 -3.74 13.40
N GLY A 67 17.52 -2.81 14.33
CA GLY A 67 16.50 -1.80 14.59
C GLY A 67 16.57 -1.19 15.99
N LYS A 68 15.63 -0.29 16.23
CA LYS A 68 15.45 0.40 17.52
C LYS A 68 13.98 0.35 17.92
N ALA A 69 13.71 0.17 19.21
CA ALA A 69 12.41 0.43 19.78
C ALA A 69 12.33 1.90 20.21
N HIS A 70 11.14 2.50 20.14
CA HIS A 70 10.98 3.87 20.63
C HIS A 70 11.09 3.90 22.17
N PRO A 71 11.70 4.94 22.79
CA PRO A 71 11.88 4.98 24.24
C PRO A 71 10.57 4.85 25.05
N ARG A 72 9.45 5.30 24.48
CA ARG A 72 8.11 5.21 25.09
C ARG A 72 7.29 3.98 24.68
N ASP A 73 7.81 3.10 23.83
CA ASP A 73 7.11 1.91 23.35
C ASP A 73 7.55 0.66 24.12
N THR A 74 6.84 0.36 25.21
CA THR A 74 7.16 -0.79 26.09
C THR A 74 7.06 -2.12 25.35
N GLN A 75 5.99 -2.32 24.57
CA GLN A 75 5.80 -3.57 23.82
C GLN A 75 6.86 -3.74 22.72
N GLY A 76 7.24 -2.66 22.04
CA GLY A 76 8.37 -2.65 21.11
C GLY A 76 9.69 -3.07 21.77
N LYS A 77 9.94 -2.63 23.00
CA LYS A 77 11.11 -3.04 23.79
C LYS A 77 11.06 -4.50 24.22
N GLU A 78 9.89 -5.03 24.58
CA GLU A 78 9.72 -6.44 24.94
C GLU A 78 10.00 -7.37 23.74
N MET A 79 9.48 -7.03 22.56
CA MET A 79 9.80 -7.77 21.34
C MET A 79 11.29 -7.73 21.01
N LEU A 80 11.93 -6.56 21.16
CA LEU A 80 13.37 -6.43 20.98
C LEU A 80 14.15 -7.31 21.96
N LYS A 81 13.77 -7.33 23.24
CA LYS A 81 14.36 -8.20 24.26
C LYS A 81 14.23 -9.68 23.89
N ALA A 82 13.06 -10.12 23.43
CA ALA A 82 12.83 -11.50 23.02
C ALA A 82 13.75 -11.91 21.84
N ILE A 83 13.90 -11.04 20.84
CA ILE A 83 14.81 -11.29 19.71
C ILE A 83 16.27 -11.33 20.16
N VAL A 84 16.70 -10.38 21.00
CA VAL A 84 18.07 -10.39 21.54
C VAL A 84 18.32 -11.65 22.36
N ALA A 85 17.37 -12.07 23.21
CA ALA A 85 17.47 -13.29 23.98
C ALA A 85 17.63 -14.53 23.09
N LEU A 86 16.88 -14.62 21.98
CA LEU A 86 17.08 -15.68 20.98
C LEU A 86 18.52 -15.68 20.45
N THR A 87 19.04 -14.51 20.02
CA THR A 87 20.39 -14.42 19.43
C THR A 87 21.52 -14.75 20.41
N GLN A 88 21.25 -14.70 21.72
CA GLN A 88 22.22 -15.00 22.77
C GLN A 88 22.28 -16.49 23.15
N GLN A 89 21.28 -17.29 22.77
CA GLN A 89 21.26 -18.74 22.97
C GLN A 89 22.45 -19.38 22.24
N GLU A 90 23.20 -20.27 22.91
CA GLU A 90 24.46 -20.83 22.41
C GLU A 90 24.29 -21.45 21.01
N GLU A 91 23.25 -22.26 20.82
CA GLU A 91 22.93 -22.93 19.55
C GLU A 91 22.54 -21.96 18.42
N MET A 92 21.99 -20.78 18.77
CA MET A 92 21.49 -19.81 17.79
C MET A 92 22.54 -18.78 17.35
N ARG A 93 23.68 -18.68 18.05
CA ARG A 93 24.66 -17.60 17.84
C ARG A 93 25.18 -17.48 16.41
N ARG A 94 25.29 -18.60 15.68
CA ARG A 94 25.74 -18.62 14.27
C ARG A 94 24.60 -18.46 13.26
N HIS A 95 23.35 -18.44 13.73
CA HIS A 95 22.15 -18.46 12.90
C HIS A 95 21.23 -17.26 13.14
N ALA A 96 21.45 -16.48 14.18
CA ALA A 96 20.69 -15.27 14.46
C ALA A 96 21.59 -14.21 15.07
N VAL A 97 21.73 -13.08 14.38
CA VAL A 97 22.57 -11.95 14.81
C VAL A 97 21.71 -10.70 14.94
N PHE A 98 21.90 -9.95 16.03
CA PHE A 98 21.29 -8.64 16.23
C PHE A 98 22.32 -7.51 16.08
N ILE A 99 22.08 -6.62 15.11
CA ILE A 99 22.90 -5.44 14.85
C ILE A 99 22.21 -4.21 15.45
N GLU A 100 22.92 -3.58 16.39
CA GLU A 100 22.48 -2.33 17.02
C GLU A 100 22.63 -1.13 16.08
N ASP A 101 21.99 -0.02 16.47
CA ASP A 101 22.20 1.26 15.80
C ASP A 101 21.88 1.29 14.29
N TYR A 102 20.79 0.61 13.90
CA TYR A 102 20.32 0.67 12.51
C TYR A 102 20.15 2.11 12.02
N ASP A 103 21.01 2.48 11.09
CA ASP A 103 21.07 3.77 10.41
C ASP A 103 21.23 3.55 8.89
N LEU A 104 21.53 4.61 8.13
CA LEU A 104 21.73 4.50 6.68
C LEU A 104 22.96 3.67 6.30
N VAL A 105 24.01 3.67 7.12
CA VAL A 105 25.24 2.91 6.87
C VAL A 105 24.98 1.42 7.06
N VAL A 106 24.36 1.04 8.18
CA VAL A 106 23.95 -0.35 8.45
C VAL A 106 22.94 -0.80 7.42
N ALA A 107 21.97 0.05 7.04
CA ALA A 107 21.02 -0.26 5.98
C ALA A 107 21.72 -0.58 4.66
N ARG A 108 22.73 0.20 4.25
CA ARG A 108 23.49 -0.01 3.02
C ARG A 108 24.17 -1.38 3.00
N TYR A 109 24.83 -1.77 4.10
CA TYR A 109 25.45 -3.10 4.19
C TYR A 109 24.42 -4.23 4.19
N LEU A 110 23.32 -4.07 4.94
CA LEU A 110 22.29 -5.10 5.03
C LEU A 110 21.63 -5.36 3.69
N VAL A 111 21.18 -4.32 2.98
CA VAL A 111 20.49 -4.52 1.70
C VAL A 111 21.40 -5.12 0.62
N GLN A 112 22.72 -5.01 0.77
CA GLN A 112 23.72 -5.62 -0.10
C GLN A 112 24.09 -7.05 0.29
N GLY A 113 23.89 -7.44 1.54
CA GLY A 113 24.34 -8.73 2.08
C GLY A 113 23.23 -9.76 2.33
N VAL A 114 21.96 -9.36 2.28
CA VAL A 114 20.81 -10.24 2.51
C VAL A 114 20.31 -10.84 1.20
N ASP A 115 19.94 -12.12 1.25
CA ASP A 115 19.30 -12.82 0.13
C ASP A 115 17.79 -12.57 0.12
N VAL A 116 17.18 -12.51 1.31
CA VAL A 116 15.74 -12.28 1.50
C VAL A 116 15.52 -11.17 2.50
N TRP A 117 14.61 -10.26 2.19
CA TRP A 117 14.11 -9.24 3.10
C TRP A 117 12.74 -9.63 3.65
N LEU A 118 12.65 -9.86 4.95
CA LEU A 118 11.42 -10.27 5.62
C LEU A 118 10.62 -9.07 6.14
N ASN A 119 9.35 -9.00 5.73
CA ASN A 119 8.41 -7.97 6.19
C ASN A 119 7.06 -8.60 6.57
N ASN A 120 6.71 -8.60 7.85
CA ASN A 120 5.45 -9.17 8.32
C ASN A 120 4.58 -8.19 9.14
N PRO A 121 4.33 -6.96 8.63
CA PRO A 121 3.44 -6.04 9.31
C PRO A 121 2.03 -6.62 9.40
N ARG A 122 1.27 -6.20 10.41
CA ARG A 122 -0.16 -6.44 10.49
C ARG A 122 -0.82 -5.66 9.35
N ARG A 123 -1.66 -6.33 8.57
CA ARG A 123 -2.27 -5.78 7.35
C ARG A 123 -3.01 -4.48 7.64
N LEU A 124 -3.05 -3.57 6.67
CA LEU A 124 -3.63 -2.22 6.74
C LEU A 124 -2.91 -1.26 7.69
N MET A 125 -1.80 -1.67 8.31
CA MET A 125 -1.01 -0.81 9.22
C MET A 125 0.28 -0.31 8.57
N GLU A 126 0.71 -0.87 7.44
CA GLU A 126 1.80 -0.34 6.64
C GLU A 126 1.24 0.33 5.38
N ALA A 127 1.31 1.67 5.32
CA ALA A 127 0.81 2.41 4.15
C ALA A 127 1.59 2.08 2.86
N SER A 128 2.90 1.80 2.98
CA SER A 128 3.74 1.40 1.85
C SER A 128 4.91 0.55 2.34
N GLY A 129 5.96 1.17 2.89
CA GLY A 129 7.14 0.49 3.41
C GLY A 129 8.28 0.39 2.39
N THR A 130 9.20 1.35 2.41
CA THR A 130 10.25 1.46 1.37
C THR A 130 11.47 0.57 1.59
N SER A 131 11.60 -0.12 2.73
CA SER A 131 12.79 -0.93 3.03
C SER A 131 12.94 -2.13 2.10
N GLY A 132 11.83 -2.80 1.75
CA GLY A 132 11.82 -3.91 0.79
C GLY A 132 12.15 -3.48 -0.64
N MET A 133 11.90 -2.22 -1.00
CA MET A 133 12.26 -1.69 -2.32
C MET A 133 13.78 -1.55 -2.47
N LYS A 134 14.50 -1.30 -1.37
CA LYS A 134 15.96 -1.09 -1.37
C LYS A 134 16.75 -2.36 -1.65
N VAL A 135 16.19 -3.55 -1.36
CA VAL A 135 16.88 -4.82 -1.64
C VAL A 135 16.83 -5.21 -3.11
N LEU A 136 15.85 -4.71 -3.86
CA LEU A 136 15.65 -5.02 -5.28
C LEU A 136 16.91 -4.78 -6.12
N PRO A 137 17.52 -3.56 -6.17
CA PRO A 137 18.70 -3.31 -6.99
C PRO A 137 19.95 -4.09 -6.55
N ASN A 138 19.93 -4.68 -5.36
CA ASN A 138 21.02 -5.50 -4.83
C ASN A 138 20.83 -7.00 -5.08
N GLY A 139 19.76 -7.39 -5.79
CA GLY A 139 19.45 -8.80 -6.07
C GLY A 139 18.77 -9.54 -4.92
N GLY A 140 18.43 -8.85 -3.83
CA GLY A 140 17.65 -9.44 -2.75
C GLY A 140 16.18 -9.64 -3.15
N LEU A 141 15.58 -10.70 -2.62
CA LEU A 141 14.17 -11.02 -2.80
C LEU A 141 13.35 -10.60 -1.57
N ASN A 142 12.03 -10.45 -1.74
CA ASN A 142 11.13 -10.09 -0.64
C ASN A 142 10.26 -11.28 -0.25
N LEU A 143 10.11 -11.48 1.05
CA LEU A 143 9.13 -12.38 1.68
C LEU A 143 8.28 -11.51 2.60
N SER A 144 7.02 -11.26 2.23
CA SER A 144 6.22 -10.26 2.92
C SER A 144 4.74 -10.60 3.01
N ILE A 145 4.07 -10.09 4.04
CA ILE A 145 2.60 -9.99 4.06
C ILE A 145 2.15 -9.08 2.91
N LEU A 146 0.98 -9.36 2.33
CA LEU A 146 0.32 -8.51 1.33
C LEU A 146 -0.26 -7.24 1.98
N ASP A 147 0.64 -6.33 2.34
CA ASP A 147 0.33 -5.00 2.85
C ASP A 147 1.29 -3.95 2.26
N GLY A 148 0.86 -2.69 2.27
CA GLY A 148 1.62 -1.58 1.70
C GLY A 148 2.06 -1.82 0.25
N TRP A 149 3.33 -1.54 -0.06
CA TRP A 149 3.85 -1.61 -1.44
C TRP A 149 3.87 -3.03 -2.01
N TRP A 150 3.87 -4.04 -1.14
CA TRP A 150 3.94 -5.43 -1.60
C TRP A 150 2.64 -5.85 -2.27
N VAL A 151 1.50 -5.22 -1.95
CA VAL A 151 0.24 -5.42 -2.67
C VAL A 151 0.36 -4.98 -4.14
N GLU A 152 1.09 -3.90 -4.41
CA GLU A 152 1.31 -3.37 -5.75
C GLU A 152 2.38 -4.17 -6.52
N GLY A 153 3.43 -4.62 -5.83
CA GLY A 153 4.60 -5.23 -6.44
C GLY A 153 4.61 -6.76 -6.49
N TYR A 154 3.74 -7.44 -5.74
CA TYR A 154 3.83 -8.89 -5.62
C TYR A 154 3.31 -9.63 -6.86
N HIS A 155 4.16 -10.51 -7.36
CA HIS A 155 3.83 -11.63 -8.22
C HIS A 155 4.57 -12.88 -7.72
N SER A 156 4.05 -14.07 -8.03
CA SER A 156 4.63 -15.33 -7.56
C SER A 156 6.05 -15.60 -8.08
N ASP A 157 6.50 -14.86 -9.09
CA ASP A 157 7.82 -15.00 -9.72
C ASP A 157 8.83 -13.90 -9.36
N VAL A 158 8.50 -13.01 -8.40
CA VAL A 158 9.39 -11.94 -7.92
C VAL A 158 9.68 -11.99 -6.41
N GLY A 159 8.99 -12.85 -5.67
CA GLY A 159 9.15 -13.00 -4.22
C GLY A 159 8.06 -13.90 -3.64
N TRP A 160 7.74 -13.71 -2.36
CA TRP A 160 6.75 -14.53 -1.66
C TRP A 160 5.77 -13.68 -0.85
N ALA A 161 4.53 -14.14 -0.81
CA ALA A 161 3.46 -13.58 0.01
C ALA A 161 3.18 -14.48 1.20
N ILE A 162 3.18 -13.93 2.42
CA ILE A 162 2.72 -14.62 3.63
C ILE A 162 1.21 -14.43 3.70
N GLY A 163 0.45 -15.54 3.68
CA GLY A 163 -1.00 -15.52 3.58
C GLY A 163 -1.51 -15.10 2.19
N LYS A 164 -2.82 -14.85 2.08
CA LYS A 164 -3.50 -14.44 0.84
C LYS A 164 -4.19 -13.09 0.95
N GLY A 165 -3.85 -12.30 1.97
CA GLY A 165 -4.43 -10.97 2.22
C GLY A 165 -5.79 -11.05 2.92
N GLU A 166 -5.97 -12.04 3.77
CA GLU A 166 -7.18 -12.25 4.55
C GLU A 166 -7.35 -11.17 5.64
N ASP A 167 -8.60 -10.90 6.00
CA ASP A 167 -8.97 -10.07 7.14
C ASP A 167 -9.38 -10.95 8.33
N TYR A 168 -8.80 -10.67 9.50
CA TYR A 168 -9.01 -11.45 10.71
C TYR A 168 -9.57 -10.56 11.81
N ALA A 169 -10.64 -11.02 12.48
CA ALA A 169 -11.20 -10.33 13.64
C ALA A 169 -10.34 -10.53 14.91
N ASP A 170 -9.72 -11.71 15.05
CA ASP A 170 -8.82 -12.03 16.17
C ASP A 170 -7.35 -11.99 15.73
N HIS A 171 -6.60 -11.05 16.30
CA HIS A 171 -5.17 -10.89 16.06
C HIS A 171 -4.33 -12.08 16.53
N ASN A 172 -4.75 -12.81 17.57
CA ASN A 172 -4.01 -13.98 18.03
C ASN A 172 -4.16 -15.15 17.06
N TYR A 173 -5.36 -15.36 16.53
CA TYR A 173 -5.60 -16.33 15.48
C TYR A 173 -4.88 -15.95 14.18
N GLN A 174 -4.91 -14.67 13.78
CA GLN A 174 -4.12 -14.15 12.67
C GLN A 174 -2.64 -14.49 12.82
N ASP A 175 -2.05 -14.15 13.98
CA ASP A 175 -0.64 -14.38 14.24
C ASP A 175 -0.29 -15.88 14.25
N TYR A 176 -1.23 -16.75 14.65
CA TYR A 176 -1.06 -18.21 14.51
C TYR A 176 -1.04 -18.64 13.04
N VAL A 177 -2.05 -18.28 12.25
CA VAL A 177 -2.16 -18.67 10.83
C VAL A 177 -0.98 -18.15 10.02
N GLU A 178 -0.65 -16.86 10.16
CA GLU A 178 0.40 -16.22 9.37
C GLU A 178 1.81 -16.67 9.81
N SER A 179 2.01 -17.04 11.08
CA SER A 179 3.28 -17.68 11.49
C SER A 179 3.47 -19.05 10.85
N ASN A 180 2.42 -19.87 10.78
CA ASN A 180 2.47 -21.17 10.08
C ASN A 180 2.73 -20.99 8.59
N ALA A 181 2.05 -20.04 7.94
CA ALA A 181 2.29 -19.73 6.53
C ALA A 181 3.73 -19.28 6.28
N LEU A 182 4.31 -18.48 7.19
CA LEU A 182 5.72 -18.09 7.12
C LEU A 182 6.65 -19.31 7.20
N TYR A 183 6.44 -20.21 8.16
CA TYR A 183 7.27 -21.42 8.28
C TYR A 183 7.11 -22.34 7.06
N ASP A 184 5.89 -22.54 6.57
CA ASP A 184 5.61 -23.34 5.37
C ASP A 184 6.35 -22.80 4.15
N LEU A 185 6.35 -21.48 3.94
CA LEU A 185 7.08 -20.83 2.86
C LEU A 185 8.59 -21.03 3.00
N LEU A 186 9.13 -20.87 4.20
CA LEU A 186 10.55 -21.08 4.46
C LEU A 186 10.95 -22.54 4.15
N GLU A 187 10.21 -23.51 4.69
CA GLU A 187 10.53 -24.94 4.59
C GLU A 187 10.35 -25.50 3.19
N ASN A 188 9.31 -25.08 2.46
CA ASN A 188 8.89 -25.74 1.22
C ASN A 188 9.26 -24.98 -0.05
N ASP A 189 9.53 -23.68 0.01
CA ASP A 189 9.82 -22.86 -1.18
C ASP A 189 11.13 -22.09 -1.04
N VAL A 190 11.23 -21.15 -0.08
CA VAL A 190 12.36 -20.21 0.02
C VAL A 190 13.70 -20.93 0.23
N VAL A 191 13.80 -21.77 1.28
CA VAL A 191 15.05 -22.48 1.61
C VAL A 191 15.37 -23.53 0.54
N PRO A 192 14.45 -24.41 0.10
CA PRO A 192 14.71 -25.33 -0.99
C PRO A 192 15.20 -24.64 -2.27
N LEU A 193 14.53 -23.58 -2.72
CA LEU A 193 14.90 -22.85 -3.95
C LEU A 193 16.30 -22.23 -3.85
N PHE A 194 16.64 -21.66 -2.69
CA PHE A 194 17.97 -21.09 -2.48
C PHE A 194 19.07 -22.15 -2.53
N TYR A 195 18.80 -23.40 -2.18
CA TYR A 195 19.77 -24.51 -2.17
C TYR A 195 19.67 -25.45 -3.37
N GLN A 196 18.67 -25.30 -4.24
CA GLN A 196 18.50 -26.10 -5.45
C GLN A 196 19.60 -25.75 -6.45
N ARG A 197 20.55 -26.69 -6.63
CA ARG A 197 21.69 -26.59 -7.54
C ARG A 197 21.59 -27.69 -8.59
N GLU A 198 20.86 -27.44 -9.66
CA GLU A 198 20.70 -28.41 -10.76
C GLU A 198 21.87 -28.29 -11.76
N ALA A 199 22.56 -29.41 -11.98
CA ALA A 199 23.61 -29.58 -13.00
C ALA A 199 24.73 -28.51 -12.98
N GLY A 200 25.09 -27.99 -11.80
CA GLY A 200 26.18 -27.03 -11.58
C GLY A 200 26.08 -26.31 -10.23
N ASP A 201 26.97 -25.35 -9.98
CA ASP A 201 27.09 -24.66 -8.67
C ASP A 201 26.16 -23.46 -8.45
N LEU A 202 25.30 -23.11 -9.43
CA LEU A 202 24.44 -21.91 -9.38
C LEU A 202 22.96 -22.25 -9.18
N PRO A 203 22.22 -21.54 -8.29
CA PRO A 203 20.77 -21.71 -8.16
C PRO A 203 20.03 -21.03 -9.30
N ARG A 204 19.80 -21.74 -10.40
CA ARG A 204 19.15 -21.15 -11.58
C ARG A 204 17.75 -20.63 -11.27
N GLY A 205 16.96 -21.35 -10.47
CA GLY A 205 15.62 -20.93 -10.05
C GLY A 205 15.64 -19.63 -9.22
N TRP A 206 16.54 -19.54 -8.24
CA TRP A 206 16.75 -18.33 -7.45
C TRP A 206 17.19 -17.14 -8.31
N ILE A 207 18.19 -17.35 -9.17
CA ILE A 207 18.73 -16.31 -10.05
C ILE A 207 17.67 -15.80 -11.02
N ALA A 208 16.82 -16.70 -11.55
CA ALA A 208 15.71 -16.31 -12.41
C ALA A 208 14.70 -15.41 -11.67
N ARG A 209 14.32 -15.78 -10.44
CA ARG A 209 13.44 -14.97 -9.58
C ARG A 209 14.06 -13.61 -9.26
N MET A 210 15.35 -13.57 -8.92
CA MET A 210 16.12 -12.35 -8.69
C MET A 210 16.12 -11.42 -9.91
N LYS A 211 16.43 -11.96 -11.10
CA LYS A 211 16.43 -11.18 -12.35
C LYS A 211 15.05 -10.64 -12.71
N LYS A 212 13.98 -11.41 -12.48
CA LYS A 212 12.60 -10.96 -12.68
C LYS A 212 12.22 -9.85 -11.73
N SER A 213 12.52 -10.02 -10.44
CA SER A 213 12.32 -9.00 -9.41
C SER A 213 13.00 -7.67 -9.77
N LEU A 214 14.29 -7.72 -10.14
CA LEU A 214 15.04 -6.57 -10.65
C LEU A 214 14.34 -5.90 -11.84
N ARG A 215 13.98 -6.67 -12.87
CA ARG A 215 13.40 -6.15 -14.12
C ARG A 215 12.04 -5.50 -13.91
N LEU A 216 11.17 -6.09 -13.09
CA LEU A 216 9.78 -5.66 -12.94
C LEU A 216 9.63 -4.59 -11.85
N LEU A 217 10.36 -4.73 -10.74
CA LEU A 217 10.12 -3.91 -9.55
C LEU A 217 11.03 -2.68 -9.48
N CYS A 218 12.29 -2.75 -9.91
CA CYS A 218 13.17 -1.57 -9.86
C CYS A 218 12.65 -0.33 -10.63
N PRO A 219 12.16 -0.43 -11.89
CA PRO A 219 11.64 0.75 -12.57
C PRO A 219 10.35 1.27 -11.91
N THR A 220 9.50 0.36 -11.42
CA THR A 220 8.22 0.68 -10.80
C THR A 220 8.38 1.35 -9.43
N PHE A 221 9.34 0.92 -8.62
CA PHE A 221 9.58 1.47 -7.28
C PHE A 221 10.77 2.44 -7.22
N SER A 222 11.05 3.10 -8.34
CA SER A 222 12.07 4.13 -8.44
C SER A 222 11.55 5.49 -7.97
N THR A 223 12.34 6.18 -7.13
CA THR A 223 12.07 7.57 -6.74
C THR A 223 12.05 8.51 -7.94
N ASN A 224 12.75 8.18 -9.05
CA ASN A 224 12.70 9.00 -10.27
C ASN A 224 11.30 8.99 -10.89
N ARG A 225 10.65 7.82 -10.97
CA ARG A 225 9.26 7.70 -11.43
C ARG A 225 8.34 8.51 -10.53
N MET A 226 8.45 8.32 -9.21
CA MET A 226 7.65 9.05 -8.23
C MET A 226 7.80 10.57 -8.42
N LEU A 227 9.03 11.09 -8.46
CA LEU A 227 9.28 12.52 -8.64
C LEU A 227 8.75 13.05 -9.97
N TRP A 228 8.92 12.30 -11.07
CA TRP A 228 8.36 12.65 -12.36
C TRP A 228 6.84 12.77 -12.29
N GLU A 229 6.15 11.75 -11.80
CA GLU A 229 4.68 11.73 -11.68
C GLU A 229 4.18 12.86 -10.77
N TYR A 230 4.85 13.12 -9.64
CA TYR A 230 4.52 14.25 -8.77
C TYR A 230 4.70 15.59 -9.48
N SER A 231 5.78 15.73 -10.25
CA SER A 231 6.10 16.95 -10.97
C SER A 231 5.06 17.24 -12.05
N GLU A 232 4.76 16.28 -12.90
CA GLU A 232 3.82 16.45 -14.01
C GLU A 232 2.36 16.53 -13.58
N ARG A 233 1.94 15.71 -12.61
CA ARG A 233 0.52 15.59 -12.25
C ARG A 233 0.08 16.61 -11.21
N TYR A 234 1.00 17.12 -10.39
CA TYR A 234 0.68 17.99 -9.26
C TYR A 234 1.45 19.30 -9.30
N TYR A 235 2.79 19.29 -9.27
CA TYR A 235 3.56 20.52 -9.09
C TYR A 235 3.45 21.48 -10.29
N LEU A 236 3.64 21.00 -11.52
CA LEU A 236 3.56 21.83 -12.72
C LEU A 236 2.12 22.38 -12.95
N PRO A 237 1.05 21.57 -12.85
CA PRO A 237 -0.32 22.09 -12.91
C PRO A 237 -0.61 23.12 -11.80
N ALA A 238 -0.16 22.88 -10.57
CA ALA A 238 -0.36 23.81 -9.47
C ALA A 238 0.38 25.14 -9.69
N ALA A 239 1.61 25.10 -10.22
CA ALA A 239 2.37 26.31 -10.55
C ALA A 239 1.68 27.11 -11.67
N LYS A 240 1.19 26.44 -12.72
CA LYS A 240 0.42 27.08 -13.79
C LYS A 240 -0.88 27.71 -13.25
N TYR A 241 -1.62 26.99 -12.42
CA TYR A 241 -2.83 27.50 -11.78
C TYR A 241 -2.52 28.71 -10.90
N TYR A 242 -1.47 28.66 -10.08
CA TYR A 242 -1.02 29.80 -9.27
C TYR A 242 -0.75 31.03 -10.13
N ALA A 243 0.01 30.91 -11.23
CA ALA A 243 0.29 32.01 -12.13
C ALA A 243 -0.98 32.60 -12.76
N GLN A 244 -1.93 31.74 -13.19
CA GLN A 244 -3.21 32.18 -13.75
C GLN A 244 -4.09 32.92 -12.72
N MET A 245 -4.12 32.45 -11.48
CA MET A 245 -4.97 33.01 -10.42
C MET A 245 -4.40 34.30 -9.82
N THR A 246 -3.09 34.52 -9.94
CA THR A 246 -2.40 35.70 -9.40
C THR A 246 -2.18 36.82 -10.43
N ALA A 247 -2.36 36.53 -11.71
CA ALA A 247 -2.36 37.52 -12.78
C ALA A 247 -3.40 38.64 -12.57
N ASP A 248 -3.23 39.76 -13.27
CA ASP A 248 -4.19 40.88 -13.31
C ASP A 248 -4.69 41.33 -11.94
N LYS A 249 -3.76 41.51 -10.99
CA LYS A 249 -4.06 41.88 -9.59
C LYS A 249 -5.06 40.90 -8.91
N MET A 250 -4.93 39.62 -9.24
CA MET A 250 -5.69 38.49 -8.70
C MET A 250 -7.19 38.53 -9.01
N GLU A 251 -7.60 39.10 -10.14
CA GLU A 251 -9.02 39.29 -10.46
C GLU A 251 -9.80 37.97 -10.50
N ARG A 252 -9.27 36.95 -11.19
CA ARG A 252 -9.88 35.60 -11.23
C ARG A 252 -10.00 34.97 -9.85
N ALA A 253 -9.00 35.16 -8.99
CA ALA A 253 -9.03 34.66 -7.62
C ALA A 253 -10.11 35.34 -6.77
N LYS A 254 -10.31 36.66 -6.93
CA LYS A 254 -11.37 37.39 -6.24
C LYS A 254 -12.75 36.93 -6.71
N GLN A 255 -12.95 36.77 -8.01
CA GLN A 255 -14.21 36.27 -8.58
C GLN A 255 -14.51 34.84 -8.11
N LEU A 256 -13.51 33.95 -8.13
CA LEU A 256 -13.66 32.58 -7.61
C LEU A 256 -13.97 32.59 -6.11
N ALA A 257 -13.36 33.48 -5.32
CA ALA A 257 -13.65 33.60 -3.89
C ALA A 257 -15.09 34.06 -3.62
N GLN A 258 -15.57 35.07 -4.35
CA GLN A 258 -16.96 35.54 -4.30
C GLN A 258 -17.93 34.45 -4.72
N TRP A 259 -17.64 33.73 -5.82
CA TRP A 259 -18.43 32.59 -6.25
C TRP A 259 -18.47 31.48 -5.19
N LYS A 260 -17.33 31.11 -4.59
CA LYS A 260 -17.28 30.12 -3.50
C LYS A 260 -18.12 30.54 -2.30
N GLN A 261 -18.11 31.82 -1.94
CA GLN A 261 -18.94 32.36 -0.86
C GLN A 261 -20.43 32.27 -1.22
N PHE A 262 -20.81 32.69 -2.43
CA PHE A 262 -22.17 32.58 -2.95
C PHE A 262 -22.66 31.13 -2.91
N MET A 263 -21.88 30.19 -3.44
CA MET A 263 -22.22 28.77 -3.43
C MET A 263 -22.46 28.27 -2.01
N ARG A 264 -21.60 28.61 -1.03
CA ARG A 264 -21.78 28.19 0.37
C ARG A 264 -23.04 28.77 1.01
N GLN A 265 -23.40 30.01 0.69
CA GLN A 265 -24.60 30.66 1.24
C GLN A 265 -25.89 30.04 0.70
N HIS A 266 -25.91 29.69 -0.60
CA HIS A 266 -27.12 29.22 -1.28
C HIS A 266 -27.19 27.69 -1.47
N TRP A 267 -26.16 26.93 -1.08
CA TRP A 267 -26.13 25.46 -1.31
C TRP A 267 -27.28 24.72 -0.64
N GLY A 268 -27.80 25.24 0.49
CA GLY A 268 -28.94 24.65 1.20
C GLY A 268 -30.25 24.64 0.40
N GLU A 269 -30.32 25.43 -0.68
CA GLU A 269 -31.45 25.47 -1.61
C GLU A 269 -31.42 24.34 -2.63
N VAL A 270 -30.24 23.74 -2.86
CA VAL A 270 -30.03 22.68 -3.86
C VAL A 270 -30.60 21.36 -3.38
N ARG A 271 -31.50 20.76 -4.16
CA ARG A 271 -32.09 19.46 -3.87
C ARG A 271 -32.30 18.64 -5.13
N ILE A 272 -31.97 17.35 -5.08
CA ILE A 272 -32.40 16.40 -6.09
C ILE A 272 -33.82 15.94 -5.70
N GLU A 273 -34.83 16.38 -6.43
CA GLU A 273 -36.25 16.14 -6.11
C GLU A 273 -36.76 14.78 -6.59
N LYS A 274 -36.21 14.30 -7.70
CA LYS A 274 -36.59 13.02 -8.30
C LYS A 274 -35.46 12.49 -9.18
N VAL A 275 -35.25 11.18 -9.14
CA VAL A 275 -34.43 10.47 -10.12
C VAL A 275 -35.32 9.40 -10.74
N GLU A 276 -35.40 9.41 -12.06
CA GLU A 276 -36.17 8.46 -12.85
C GLU A 276 -35.20 7.68 -13.74
N ALA A 277 -35.38 6.38 -13.76
CA ALA A 277 -34.66 5.47 -14.63
C ALA A 277 -35.65 4.83 -15.60
N ALA A 278 -35.20 4.50 -16.81
CA ALA A 278 -36.03 3.79 -17.78
C ALA A 278 -36.51 2.44 -17.19
N ARG A 279 -37.80 2.13 -17.37
CA ARG A 279 -38.56 1.13 -16.59
C ARG A 279 -38.01 -0.31 -16.62
N ASP A 280 -37.25 -0.70 -17.63
CA ASP A 280 -36.66 -2.04 -17.70
C ASP A 280 -35.39 -2.16 -16.86
N SER A 281 -35.49 -2.97 -15.81
CA SER A 281 -34.41 -3.28 -14.86
C SER A 281 -33.34 -4.21 -15.43
N THR A 282 -33.64 -4.93 -16.52
CA THR A 282 -32.70 -5.83 -17.20
C THR A 282 -32.28 -5.21 -18.53
N ARG A 283 -30.97 -5.06 -18.76
CA ARG A 283 -30.39 -4.45 -19.96
C ARG A 283 -29.33 -5.36 -20.54
N ARG A 284 -29.18 -5.36 -21.87
CA ARG A 284 -28.07 -6.08 -22.51
C ARG A 284 -26.78 -5.30 -22.34
N VAL A 285 -25.65 -6.02 -22.25
CA VAL A 285 -24.34 -5.40 -22.27
C VAL A 285 -24.18 -4.61 -23.57
N GLY A 286 -23.77 -3.35 -23.46
CA GLY A 286 -23.69 -2.41 -24.58
C GLY A 286 -24.95 -1.54 -24.80
N GLU A 287 -26.08 -1.86 -24.17
CA GLU A 287 -27.24 -0.95 -24.13
C GLU A 287 -27.02 0.10 -23.04
N GLY A 288 -27.24 1.38 -23.34
CA GLY A 288 -27.19 2.44 -22.34
C GLY A 288 -28.40 2.39 -21.40
N HIS A 289 -28.21 2.76 -20.13
CA HIS A 289 -29.31 2.98 -19.20
C HIS A 289 -29.52 4.47 -19.00
N GLU A 290 -30.63 5.00 -19.52
CA GLU A 290 -30.96 6.43 -19.44
C GLU A 290 -31.59 6.79 -18.09
N LEU A 291 -31.11 7.90 -17.52
CA LEU A 291 -31.61 8.47 -16.29
C LEU A 291 -31.97 9.94 -16.49
N THR A 292 -33.05 10.33 -15.82
CA THR A 292 -33.50 11.71 -15.71
C THR A 292 -33.51 12.13 -14.25
N ALA A 293 -32.79 13.20 -13.91
CA ALA A 293 -32.79 13.81 -12.60
C ALA A 293 -33.50 15.17 -12.64
N HIS A 294 -34.39 15.40 -11.69
CA HIS A 294 -35.04 16.69 -11.46
C HIS A 294 -34.35 17.37 -10.28
N VAL A 295 -33.64 18.47 -10.56
CA VAL A 295 -32.79 19.16 -9.59
C VAL A 295 -33.30 20.58 -9.39
N ARG A 296 -33.67 20.92 -8.15
CA ARG A 296 -33.94 22.28 -7.72
C ARG A 296 -32.62 22.95 -7.37
N LEU A 297 -32.36 24.13 -7.94
CA LEU A 297 -31.12 24.88 -7.71
C LEU A 297 -31.31 26.15 -6.87
N GLY A 298 -32.55 26.62 -6.72
CA GLY A 298 -32.85 27.87 -6.02
C GLY A 298 -32.20 29.05 -6.74
N SER A 299 -31.38 29.79 -6.00
CA SER A 299 -30.65 30.98 -6.49
C SER A 299 -29.44 30.64 -7.36
N ILE A 300 -29.00 29.38 -7.38
CA ILE A 300 -27.82 28.92 -8.12
C ILE A 300 -28.18 28.66 -9.58
N GLN A 301 -27.31 29.09 -10.50
CA GLN A 301 -27.53 28.90 -11.94
C GLN A 301 -27.13 27.48 -12.38
N PRO A 302 -27.78 26.90 -13.41
CA PRO A 302 -27.40 25.60 -13.95
C PRO A 302 -25.93 25.47 -14.38
N LYS A 303 -25.31 26.56 -14.86
CA LYS A 303 -23.89 26.57 -15.27
C LYS A 303 -22.91 26.42 -14.09
N ASP A 304 -23.36 26.73 -12.88
CA ASP A 304 -22.54 26.72 -11.66
C ASP A 304 -22.57 25.35 -10.95
N VAL A 305 -23.19 24.34 -11.56
CA VAL A 305 -23.26 22.97 -11.04
C VAL A 305 -22.90 21.93 -12.08
N SER A 306 -22.33 20.83 -11.62
CA SER A 306 -22.20 19.57 -12.35
C SER A 306 -23.17 18.57 -11.75
N VAL A 307 -24.02 17.96 -12.57
CA VAL A 307 -24.91 16.87 -12.17
C VAL A 307 -24.35 15.59 -12.75
N GLU A 308 -24.08 14.61 -11.90
CA GLU A 308 -23.37 13.39 -12.29
C GLU A 308 -24.12 12.16 -11.79
N ILE A 309 -24.16 11.13 -12.63
CA ILE A 309 -24.54 9.78 -12.23
C ILE A 309 -23.30 9.12 -11.67
N TYR A 310 -23.38 8.60 -10.46
CA TYR A 310 -22.35 7.78 -9.83
C TYR A 310 -22.84 6.34 -9.81
N TYR A 311 -22.14 5.44 -10.50
CA TYR A 311 -22.60 4.09 -10.75
C TYR A 311 -21.47 3.07 -10.69
N GLY A 312 -21.79 1.80 -10.51
CA GLY A 312 -20.81 0.71 -10.58
C GLY A 312 -21.35 -0.62 -10.06
N PRO A 313 -20.52 -1.68 -10.09
CA PRO A 313 -20.91 -3.00 -9.64
C PRO A 313 -21.15 -3.02 -8.13
N LEU A 314 -22.14 -3.81 -7.70
CA LEU A 314 -22.47 -4.01 -6.30
C LEU A 314 -21.74 -5.22 -5.71
N ASN A 315 -21.25 -5.08 -4.47
CA ASN A 315 -20.81 -6.23 -3.66
C ASN A 315 -21.99 -6.91 -2.95
N ALA A 316 -21.70 -7.93 -2.13
CA ALA A 316 -22.70 -8.67 -1.36
C ALA A 316 -23.50 -7.76 -0.40
N GLU A 317 -22.88 -6.70 0.09
CA GLU A 317 -23.46 -5.68 0.98
C GLU A 317 -24.23 -4.58 0.21
N ARG A 318 -24.42 -4.71 -1.11
CA ARG A 318 -25.07 -3.73 -2.00
C ARG A 318 -24.38 -2.35 -2.02
N GLN A 319 -23.07 -2.33 -1.84
CA GLN A 319 -22.24 -1.14 -1.97
C GLN A 319 -21.54 -1.13 -3.34
N ILE A 320 -21.36 0.06 -3.91
CA ILE A 320 -20.62 0.25 -5.16
C ILE A 320 -19.11 0.15 -4.86
N VAL A 321 -18.42 -0.83 -5.45
CA VAL A 321 -16.99 -1.12 -5.15
C VAL A 321 -16.00 -0.68 -6.23
N GLN A 322 -16.48 -0.30 -7.42
CA GLN A 322 -15.68 0.25 -8.52
C GLN A 322 -16.46 1.37 -9.21
N PRO A 323 -16.59 2.53 -8.56
CA PRO A 323 -17.45 3.58 -9.04
C PRO A 323 -16.86 4.26 -10.29
N ALA A 324 -17.75 4.57 -11.23
CA ALA A 324 -17.51 5.48 -12.33
C ALA A 324 -18.54 6.62 -12.29
N THR A 325 -18.25 7.70 -12.99
CA THR A 325 -19.16 8.85 -13.08
C THR A 325 -19.51 9.17 -14.53
N ALA A 326 -20.78 9.46 -14.79
CA ALA A 326 -21.25 9.95 -16.08
C ALA A 326 -21.89 11.33 -15.89
N ALA A 327 -21.46 12.32 -16.66
CA ALA A 327 -22.04 13.66 -16.62
C ALA A 327 -23.48 13.65 -17.17
N MET A 328 -24.39 14.37 -16.52
CA MET A 328 -25.74 14.61 -17.01
C MET A 328 -25.81 15.97 -17.68
N THR A 329 -26.52 16.04 -18.81
CA THR A 329 -26.72 17.26 -19.57
C THR A 329 -28.03 17.93 -19.19
N LEU A 330 -28.05 19.25 -19.10
CA LEU A 330 -29.28 20.02 -18.87
C LEU A 330 -30.23 19.86 -20.07
N ALA A 331 -31.38 19.22 -19.85
CA ALA A 331 -32.43 19.01 -20.83
C ALA A 331 -33.50 20.13 -20.84
N GLY A 332 -33.39 21.09 -19.92
CA GLY A 332 -34.28 22.26 -19.83
C GLY A 332 -34.96 22.44 -18.47
N PRO A 333 -35.76 23.49 -18.30
CA PRO A 333 -36.53 23.72 -17.08
C PRO A 333 -37.68 22.69 -16.93
N ALA A 334 -38.00 22.32 -15.70
CA ALA A 334 -39.11 21.43 -15.33
C ALA A 334 -40.20 22.15 -14.50
N GLY A 335 -40.15 23.48 -14.43
CA GLY A 335 -41.10 24.32 -13.68
C GLY A 335 -40.65 24.63 -12.25
N ALA A 336 -41.16 25.73 -11.67
CA ALA A 336 -40.97 26.11 -10.26
C ALA A 336 -39.51 26.09 -9.73
N GLY A 337 -38.52 26.49 -10.54
CA GLY A 337 -37.09 26.49 -10.14
C GLY A 337 -36.39 25.12 -10.17
N VAL A 338 -37.03 24.13 -10.80
CA VAL A 338 -36.50 22.78 -11.03
C VAL A 338 -35.98 22.68 -12.46
N HIS A 339 -34.85 22.01 -12.62
CA HIS A 339 -34.18 21.76 -13.89
C HIS A 339 -34.09 20.26 -14.14
N ARG A 340 -34.35 19.84 -15.37
CA ARG A 340 -34.25 18.44 -15.80
C ARG A 340 -32.86 18.19 -16.37
N TYR A 341 -32.19 17.18 -15.84
CA TYR A 341 -30.90 16.70 -16.32
C TYR A 341 -31.06 15.27 -16.81
N THR A 342 -30.40 14.93 -17.92
CA THR A 342 -30.46 13.61 -18.55
C THR A 342 -29.05 13.07 -18.75
N GLY A 343 -28.83 11.79 -18.45
CA GLY A 343 -27.54 11.13 -18.64
C GLY A 343 -27.71 9.65 -18.87
N VAL A 344 -26.65 9.00 -19.35
CA VAL A 344 -26.67 7.57 -19.71
C VAL A 344 -25.55 6.87 -18.96
N ILE A 345 -25.89 5.77 -18.29
CA ILE A 345 -24.91 4.81 -17.78
C ILE A 345 -24.53 3.86 -18.92
N PRO A 346 -23.24 3.76 -19.29
CA PRO A 346 -22.79 2.73 -20.21
C PRO A 346 -22.80 1.37 -19.50
N CYS A 347 -23.69 0.45 -19.91
CA CYS A 347 -23.75 -0.90 -19.34
C CYS A 347 -22.68 -1.80 -19.96
N GLU A 348 -21.42 -1.57 -19.61
CA GLU A 348 -20.26 -2.27 -20.21
C GLU A 348 -20.01 -3.66 -19.62
N ARG A 349 -20.61 -3.97 -18.46
CA ARG A 349 -20.37 -5.22 -17.72
C ARG A 349 -21.68 -5.86 -17.29
N SER A 350 -21.72 -7.19 -17.30
CA SER A 350 -22.82 -7.97 -16.74
C SER A 350 -22.77 -8.02 -15.21
N GLY A 351 -23.92 -8.20 -14.56
CA GLY A 351 -24.04 -8.31 -13.10
C GLY A 351 -24.88 -7.19 -12.49
N MET A 352 -25.09 -7.26 -11.18
CA MET A 352 -25.86 -6.22 -10.47
C MET A 352 -25.05 -4.93 -10.35
N HIS A 353 -25.62 -3.85 -10.84
CA HIS A 353 -25.06 -2.50 -10.75
C HIS A 353 -25.99 -1.60 -9.96
N GLY A 354 -25.41 -0.71 -9.16
CA GLY A 354 -26.12 0.36 -8.48
C GLY A 354 -25.78 1.70 -9.11
N PHE A 355 -26.68 2.67 -8.91
CA PHE A 355 -26.42 4.05 -9.25
C PHE A 355 -27.04 5.00 -8.22
N THR A 356 -26.50 6.21 -8.17
CA THR A 356 -27.04 7.37 -7.45
C THR A 356 -26.73 8.60 -8.29
N VAL A 357 -27.40 9.72 -8.02
CA VAL A 357 -27.11 11.00 -8.67
C VAL A 357 -26.54 11.94 -7.63
N ARG A 358 -25.53 12.72 -8.04
CA ARG A 358 -24.94 13.77 -7.23
C ARG A 358 -24.93 15.11 -7.94
N VAL A 359 -24.96 16.17 -7.15
CA VAL A 359 -24.77 17.55 -7.62
C VAL A 359 -23.56 18.14 -6.91
N LEU A 360 -22.67 18.75 -7.69
CA LEU A 360 -21.41 19.36 -7.26
C LEU A 360 -21.34 20.80 -7.78
N PRO A 361 -20.72 21.75 -7.06
CA PRO A 361 -20.39 23.05 -7.64
C PRO A 361 -19.43 22.91 -8.82
N SER A 362 -19.65 23.70 -9.88
CA SER A 362 -18.82 23.75 -11.07
C SER A 362 -18.46 25.19 -11.41
N HIS A 363 -17.18 25.45 -11.64
CA HIS A 363 -16.68 26.75 -12.07
C HIS A 363 -15.43 26.55 -12.92
N PRO A 364 -15.23 27.28 -14.03
CA PRO A 364 -14.05 27.11 -14.90
C PRO A 364 -12.70 27.22 -14.16
N ASP A 365 -12.66 28.07 -13.13
CA ASP A 365 -11.45 28.33 -12.33
C ASP A 365 -11.32 27.44 -11.09
N ILE A 366 -12.18 26.44 -10.90
CA ILE A 366 -12.02 25.50 -9.79
C ILE A 366 -10.90 24.51 -10.10
N ASN A 367 -9.91 24.40 -9.21
CA ASN A 367 -8.79 23.47 -9.40
C ASN A 367 -9.17 21.99 -9.21
N HIS A 368 -10.24 21.72 -8.45
CA HIS A 368 -10.77 20.38 -8.20
C HIS A 368 -12.23 20.46 -7.78
N SER A 369 -13.08 19.55 -8.27
CA SER A 369 -14.54 19.54 -8.02
C SER A 369 -14.90 19.47 -6.53
N MET A 370 -14.07 18.81 -5.72
CA MET A 370 -14.28 18.71 -4.26
C MET A 370 -13.76 19.92 -3.46
N SER A 371 -13.14 20.93 -4.08
CA SER A 371 -12.48 22.02 -3.34
C SER A 371 -13.44 22.97 -2.60
N THR A 372 -14.74 22.88 -2.86
CA THR A 372 -15.78 23.60 -2.11
C THR A 372 -16.24 22.87 -0.85
N GLY A 373 -16.05 21.54 -0.78
CA GLY A 373 -16.61 20.68 0.26
C GLY A 373 -18.13 20.50 0.18
N LEU A 374 -18.76 20.92 -0.92
CA LEU A 374 -20.22 20.90 -1.10
C LEU A 374 -20.62 19.80 -2.08
N ILE A 375 -21.57 18.97 -1.68
CA ILE A 375 -22.11 17.88 -2.49
C ILE A 375 -23.52 17.54 -2.01
N ILE A 376 -24.42 17.22 -2.93
CA ILE A 376 -25.74 16.66 -2.64
C ILE A 376 -25.84 15.30 -3.31
N TRP A 377 -26.32 14.30 -2.58
CA TRP A 377 -26.57 12.94 -3.07
C TRP A 377 -28.06 12.61 -3.00
N ARG A 378 -28.48 11.58 -3.75
CA ARG A 378 -29.80 10.99 -3.63
C ARG A 378 -29.82 9.48 -3.75
#